data_AF-A0A257ZGD3-F1
#
_entry.id   AF-A0A257ZGD3-F1
#
_cell.length_a   1.000
_cell.length_b   1.000
_cell.length_c   1.000
_cell.angle_alpha   90.00
_cell.angle_beta   90.00
_cell.angle_gamma   90.00
#
_symmetry.space_group_name_H-M   'P 1'
#
loop_
_entity.id
_entity.type
_entity.pdbx_description
1 polymer ?
#
loop_
_entity_poly.entity_id
_entity_poly.type
_entity_poly.pdbx_seq_one_letter_code
_entity_poly.pdbx_strand_id
1 'polypeptide(L)'
;MNRTVLIGAIVVLLAGTGYYQFVYKPQQEAAMVAEAQKKAEEAAAAAAEAAAAEAAAAEAAAAEAAAAAAAEAEAAAASAAEAAETDPAAALDPANFNPVAVTALIDGSTLDATTLKTAVDAAAANPALVADTVAQVRTALGL
;
A
#
# COMPACT_ATOMS: atom_id res chain seq x y z
N MET A 1 4.81 -10.43 -22.32
CA MET A 1 3.57 -10.80 -23.02
C MET A 1 2.42 -10.67 -22.04
N ASN A 2 1.28 -10.11 -22.44
CA ASN A 2 0.13 -9.97 -21.53
C ASN A 2 -0.49 -11.35 -21.26
N ARG A 3 -0.95 -11.61 -20.03
CA ARG A 3 -1.47 -12.92 -19.58
C ARG A 3 -2.61 -13.43 -20.48
N THR A 4 -3.50 -12.54 -20.90
CA THR A 4 -4.59 -12.79 -21.86
C THR A 4 -4.09 -13.23 -23.24
N VAL A 5 -2.96 -12.69 -23.70
CA VAL A 5 -2.34 -13.04 -24.99
C VAL A 5 -1.66 -14.42 -24.91
N LEU A 6 -1.06 -14.75 -23.76
CA LEU A 6 -0.48 -16.07 -23.52
C LEU A 6 -1.57 -17.16 -23.48
N ILE A 7 -2.66 -16.92 -22.74
CA ILE A 7 -3.81 -17.84 -22.67
C ILE A 7 -4.48 -17.99 -24.04
N GLY A 8 -4.69 -16.88 -24.76
CA GLY A 8 -5.25 -16.91 -26.12
C GLY A 8 -4.41 -17.72 -27.10
N ALA A 9 -3.07 -17.60 -27.03
CA ALA A 9 -2.16 -18.39 -27.86
C ALA A 9 -2.25 -19.90 -27.56
N ILE A 10 -2.35 -20.29 -26.28
CA ILE A 10 -2.48 -21.70 -25.85
C ILE A 10 -3.80 -22.31 -26.37
N VAL A 11 -4.92 -21.59 -26.27
CA VAL A 11 -6.22 -22.05 -26.75
C VAL A 11 -6.23 -22.23 -28.28
N VAL A 12 -5.63 -21.30 -29.03
CA VAL A 12 -5.50 -21.42 -30.50
C VAL A 12 -4.60 -22.60 -30.89
N LEU A 13 -3.54 -22.87 -30.13
CA LEU A 13 -2.64 -24.00 -30.38
C LEU A 13 -3.35 -25.35 -30.12
N LEU A 14 -4.11 -25.46 -29.02
CA LEU A 14 -4.94 -26.63 -28.72
C LEU A 14 -6.03 -26.87 -29.79
N ALA A 15 -6.73 -25.82 -30.21
CA ALA A 15 -7.70 -25.90 -31.31
C ALA A 15 -7.05 -26.33 -32.64
N GLY A 16 -5.85 -25.82 -32.95
CA GLY A 16 -5.05 -26.22 -34.11
C GLY A 16 -4.65 -27.71 -34.07
N THR A 17 -4.24 -28.23 -32.91
CA THR A 17 -3.92 -29.65 -32.76
C THR A 17 -5.15 -30.56 -32.94
N GLY A 18 -6.34 -30.12 -32.52
CA GLY A 18 -7.60 -30.86 -32.75
C GLY A 18 -7.94 -31.04 -34.23
N TYR A 19 -7.62 -30.06 -35.09
CA TYR A 19 -7.89 -30.13 -36.52
C TYR A 19 -6.95 -31.08 -37.27
N TYR A 20 -5.68 -31.16 -36.83
CA TYR A 20 -4.69 -32.07 -37.44
C TYR A 20 -4.97 -33.55 -37.13
N GLN A 21 -5.58 -33.81 -35.97
CA GLN A 21 -5.81 -35.15 -35.41
C GLN A 21 -6.87 -36.00 -36.14
N PHE A 22 -7.82 -35.40 -36.86
CA PHE A 22 -8.98 -36.15 -37.37
C PHE A 22 -8.75 -36.87 -38.71
N VAL A 23 -7.54 -36.80 -39.28
CA VAL A 23 -7.26 -37.20 -40.68
C VAL A 23 -6.16 -38.28 -40.80
N TYR A 24 -5.55 -38.75 -39.70
CA TYR A 24 -4.18 -39.33 -39.75
C TYR A 24 -3.95 -40.84 -39.42
N LYS A 25 -3.23 -41.27 -38.35
CA LYS A 25 -2.65 -42.64 -38.19
C LYS A 25 -3.03 -43.30 -36.83
N PRO A 26 -4.00 -44.24 -36.78
CA PRO A 26 -4.79 -44.47 -35.56
C PRO A 26 -4.09 -45.05 -34.30
N GLN A 27 -2.89 -45.63 -34.38
CA GLN A 27 -2.32 -46.43 -33.28
C GLN A 27 -1.09 -45.82 -32.59
N GLN A 28 -0.19 -45.16 -33.32
CA GLN A 28 1.02 -44.55 -32.72
C GLN A 28 0.75 -43.12 -32.22
N GLU A 29 -0.22 -42.43 -32.84
CA GLU A 29 -0.67 -41.08 -32.44
C GLU A 29 -1.43 -41.10 -31.11
N ALA A 30 -2.21 -42.15 -30.82
CA ALA A 30 -3.00 -42.23 -29.59
C ALA A 30 -2.15 -42.09 -28.30
N ALA A 31 -0.93 -42.66 -28.29
CA ALA A 31 0.00 -42.53 -27.18
C ALA A 31 0.60 -41.12 -27.08
N MET A 32 1.03 -40.51 -28.20
CA MET A 32 1.54 -39.14 -28.21
C MET A 32 0.47 -38.12 -27.83
N VAL A 33 -0.79 -38.36 -28.21
CA VAL A 33 -1.93 -37.49 -27.92
C VAL A 33 -2.33 -37.59 -26.46
N ALA A 34 -2.30 -38.79 -25.86
CA ALA A 34 -2.46 -38.94 -24.41
C ALA A 34 -1.33 -38.24 -23.63
N GLU A 35 -0.08 -38.30 -24.10
CA GLU A 35 1.04 -37.57 -23.47
C GLU A 35 0.91 -36.04 -23.64
N ALA A 36 0.46 -35.57 -24.81
CA ALA A 36 0.21 -34.16 -25.08
C ALA A 36 -0.97 -33.61 -24.27
N GLN A 37 -2.05 -34.39 -24.11
CA GLN A 37 -3.17 -34.07 -23.23
C GLN A 37 -2.72 -33.99 -21.76
N LYS A 38 -1.96 -34.98 -21.28
CA LYS A 38 -1.40 -34.97 -19.92
C LYS A 38 -0.52 -33.75 -19.67
N LYS A 39 0.35 -33.38 -20.62
CA LYS A 39 1.15 -32.15 -20.55
C LYS A 39 0.30 -30.87 -20.57
N ALA A 40 -0.81 -30.85 -21.30
CA ALA A 40 -1.74 -29.73 -21.30
C ALA A 40 -2.50 -29.61 -19.97
N GLU A 41 -2.89 -30.74 -19.36
CA GLU A 41 -3.51 -30.78 -18.03
C GLU A 41 -2.53 -30.35 -16.93
N GLU A 42 -1.28 -30.84 -16.96
CA GLU A 42 -0.20 -30.41 -16.05
C GLU A 42 0.09 -28.90 -16.19
N ALA A 43 0.13 -28.36 -17.41
CA ALA A 43 0.30 -26.94 -17.65
C ALA A 43 -0.90 -26.10 -17.17
N ALA A 44 -2.13 -26.61 -17.33
CA ALA A 44 -3.34 -25.96 -16.83
C ALA A 44 -3.41 -25.95 -15.30
N ALA A 45 -3.01 -27.06 -14.64
CA ALA A 45 -2.91 -27.15 -13.18
C ALA A 45 -1.87 -26.15 -12.63
N ALA A 46 -0.66 -26.11 -13.21
CA ALA A 46 0.37 -25.16 -12.82
C ALA A 46 -0.06 -23.69 -13.02
N ALA A 47 -0.81 -23.39 -14.09
CA ALA A 47 -1.36 -22.07 -14.33
C ALA A 47 -2.44 -21.67 -13.31
N ALA A 48 -3.28 -22.62 -12.86
CA ALA A 48 -4.27 -22.41 -11.82
C ALA A 48 -3.63 -22.20 -10.44
N GLU A 49 -2.61 -22.99 -10.10
CA GLU A 49 -1.86 -22.85 -8.85
C GLU A 49 -1.11 -21.51 -8.78
N ALA A 50 -0.46 -21.08 -9.87
CA ALA A 50 0.16 -19.76 -9.96
C ALA A 50 -0.84 -18.61 -9.82
N ALA A 51 -2.06 -18.75 -10.37
CA ALA A 51 -3.13 -17.75 -10.21
C ALA A 51 -3.66 -17.69 -8.77
N ALA A 52 -3.79 -18.84 -8.09
CA ALA A 52 -4.20 -18.90 -6.69
C ALA A 52 -3.15 -18.29 -5.74
N ALA A 53 -1.86 -18.57 -5.98
CA ALA A 53 -0.77 -17.99 -5.19
C ALA A 53 -0.70 -16.45 -5.33
N GLU A 54 -0.92 -15.92 -6.54
CA GLU A 54 -0.93 -14.48 -6.79
C GLU A 54 -2.15 -13.77 -6.17
N ALA A 55 -3.33 -14.42 -6.18
CA ALA A 55 -4.51 -13.93 -5.48
C ALA A 55 -4.28 -13.86 -3.96
N ALA A 56 -3.71 -14.91 -3.36
CA ALA A 56 -3.38 -14.94 -1.94
C ALA A 56 -2.34 -13.87 -1.55
N ALA A 57 -1.34 -13.62 -2.41
CA ALA A 57 -0.35 -12.56 -2.19
C ALA A 57 -0.99 -11.15 -2.26
N ALA A 58 -1.92 -10.93 -3.18
CA ALA A 58 -2.66 -9.66 -3.28
C ALA A 58 -3.58 -9.42 -2.07
N GLU A 59 -4.25 -10.46 -1.57
CA GLU A 59 -5.09 -10.39 -0.36
C GLU A 59 -4.25 -10.11 0.89
N ALA A 60 -3.09 -10.75 1.05
CA ALA A 60 -2.16 -10.49 2.14
C ALA A 60 -1.65 -9.03 2.13
N ALA A 61 -1.26 -8.51 0.96
CA ALA A 61 -0.80 -7.12 0.82
C ALA A 61 -1.93 -6.10 1.12
N ALA A 62 -3.18 -6.40 0.75
CA ALA A 62 -4.33 -5.57 1.08
C ALA A 62 -4.63 -5.57 2.60
N ALA A 63 -4.49 -6.72 3.26
CA ALA A 63 -4.65 -6.83 4.71
C ALA A 63 -3.54 -6.07 5.48
N GLU A 64 -2.29 -6.15 5.02
CA GLU A 64 -1.17 -5.42 5.61
C GLU A 64 -1.34 -3.90 5.47
N ALA A 65 -1.76 -3.42 4.28
CA ALA A 65 -2.07 -2.00 4.07
C ALA A 65 -3.23 -1.50 4.95
N ALA A 66 -4.27 -2.31 5.14
CA ALA A 66 -5.38 -1.99 6.03
C ALA A 66 -4.95 -1.94 7.52
N ALA A 67 -4.07 -2.85 7.94
CA ALA A 67 -3.52 -2.85 9.29
C ALA A 67 -2.62 -1.63 9.56
N ALA A 68 -1.78 -1.23 8.59
CA ALA A 68 -0.96 -0.03 8.68
C ALA A 68 -1.82 1.24 8.81
N ALA A 69 -2.85 1.39 7.97
CA ALA A 69 -3.77 2.54 8.04
C ALA A 69 -4.56 2.60 9.37
N ALA A 70 -4.92 1.45 9.94
CA ALA A 70 -5.55 1.40 11.27
C ALA A 70 -4.58 1.84 12.38
N ALA A 71 -3.31 1.41 12.33
CA ALA A 71 -2.28 1.82 13.30
C ALA A 71 -1.95 3.32 13.21
N GLU A 72 -1.89 3.90 12.00
CA GLU A 72 -1.72 5.35 11.82
C GLU A 72 -2.89 6.15 12.40
N ALA A 73 -4.13 5.68 12.19
CA ALA A 73 -5.32 6.31 12.76
C ALA A 73 -5.36 6.24 14.30
N GLU A 74 -4.96 5.11 14.89
CA GLU A 74 -4.87 4.94 16.34
C GLU A 74 -3.76 5.83 16.95
N ALA A 75 -2.59 5.91 16.31
CA ALA A 75 -1.52 6.81 16.72
C ALA A 75 -1.92 8.29 16.65
N ALA A 76 -2.65 8.70 15.60
CA ALA A 76 -3.20 10.05 15.48
C ALA A 76 -4.26 10.35 16.55
N ALA A 77 -5.12 9.38 16.89
CA ALA A 77 -6.13 9.53 17.95
C ALA A 77 -5.49 9.65 19.34
N ALA A 78 -4.48 8.83 19.65
CA ALA A 78 -3.72 8.92 20.91
C ALA A 78 -3.00 10.27 21.04
N SER A 79 -2.34 10.70 19.97
CA SER A 79 -1.68 12.01 19.86
C SER A 79 -2.65 13.16 20.14
N ALA A 80 -3.85 13.12 19.56
CA ALA A 80 -4.88 14.14 19.78
C ALA A 80 -5.44 14.15 21.21
N ALA A 81 -5.51 12.99 21.87
CA ALA A 81 -5.92 12.89 23.27
C ALA A 81 -4.86 13.50 24.21
N GLU A 82 -3.57 13.19 24.00
CA GLU A 82 -2.47 13.77 24.78
C GLU A 82 -2.38 15.29 24.61
N ALA A 83 -2.57 15.79 23.38
CA ALA A 83 -2.65 17.23 23.11
C ALA A 83 -3.82 17.95 23.82
N ALA A 84 -4.91 17.25 24.11
CA ALA A 84 -6.07 17.79 24.81
C ALA A 84 -5.87 17.90 26.35
N GLU A 85 -4.89 17.19 26.91
CA GLU A 85 -4.52 17.30 28.33
C GLU A 85 -3.47 18.40 28.59
N THR A 86 -2.71 18.81 27.57
CA THR A 86 -1.73 19.90 27.68
C THR A 86 -2.36 21.29 27.55
N ASP A 87 -1.99 22.23 28.43
CA ASP A 87 -2.32 23.65 28.27
C ASP A 87 -1.75 24.17 26.93
N PRO A 88 -2.56 24.76 26.03
CA PRO A 88 -2.11 25.26 24.73
C PRO A 88 -0.98 26.30 24.84
N ALA A 89 -0.91 27.07 25.94
CA ALA A 89 0.19 28.01 26.16
C ALA A 89 1.50 27.28 26.55
N ALA A 90 1.42 26.16 27.26
CA ALA A 90 2.58 25.34 27.64
C ALA A 90 3.16 24.55 26.45
N ALA A 91 2.33 24.19 25.47
CA ALA A 91 2.79 23.56 24.22
C ALA A 91 3.75 24.46 23.40
N LEU A 92 3.71 25.78 23.61
CA LEU A 92 4.62 26.77 23.01
C LEU A 92 5.88 27.04 23.85
N ASP A 93 6.23 26.14 24.78
CA ASP A 93 7.52 26.11 25.47
C ASP A 93 8.47 25.12 24.77
N PRO A 94 9.68 25.53 24.31
CA PRO A 94 10.67 24.62 23.72
C PRO A 94 11.06 23.44 24.63
N ALA A 95 10.95 23.57 25.95
CA ALA A 95 11.25 22.50 26.89
C ALA A 95 10.12 21.45 27.01
N ASN A 96 8.88 21.83 26.66
CA ASN A 96 7.67 21.00 26.74
C ASN A 96 6.96 20.90 25.38
N PHE A 97 7.73 20.97 24.29
CA PHE A 97 7.22 21.04 22.92
C PHE A 97 6.39 19.79 22.56
N ASN A 98 5.08 20.00 22.34
CA ASN A 98 4.18 18.99 21.83
C ASN A 98 3.74 19.39 20.39
N PRO A 99 4.25 18.73 19.34
CA PRO A 99 3.96 19.11 17.96
C PRO A 99 2.47 18.98 17.59
N VAL A 100 1.74 18.09 18.26
CA VAL A 100 0.32 17.83 18.02
C VAL A 100 -0.52 18.96 18.62
N ALA A 101 -0.23 19.37 19.86
CA ALA A 101 -0.89 20.50 20.50
C ALA A 101 -0.57 21.83 19.78
N VAL A 102 0.69 22.03 19.34
CA VAL A 102 1.07 23.19 18.53
C VAL A 102 0.35 23.21 17.18
N THR A 103 0.23 22.05 16.52
CA THR A 103 -0.52 21.94 15.25
C THR A 103 -2.01 22.21 15.45
N ALA A 104 -2.63 21.67 16.51
CA ALA A 104 -4.02 21.94 16.85
C ALA A 104 -4.28 23.43 17.17
N LEU A 105 -3.31 24.11 17.79
CA LEU A 105 -3.37 25.55 18.07
C LEU A 105 -3.27 26.37 16.77
N ILE A 106 -2.43 25.96 15.83
CA ILE A 106 -2.37 26.53 14.48
C ILE A 106 -3.70 26.30 13.73
N ASP A 107 -4.27 25.10 13.79
CA ASP A 107 -5.57 24.75 13.17
C ASP A 107 -6.77 25.50 13.78
N GLY A 108 -6.73 25.78 15.09
CA GLY A 108 -7.72 26.62 15.76
C GLY A 108 -7.59 28.11 15.46
N SER A 109 -6.50 28.53 14.80
CA SER A 109 -6.29 29.91 14.41
C SER A 109 -6.85 30.20 13.01
N THR A 110 -7.07 31.48 12.68
CA THR A 110 -7.45 31.89 11.31
C THR A 110 -6.27 31.99 10.34
N LEU A 111 -5.10 31.41 10.68
CA LEU A 111 -3.90 31.41 9.85
C LEU A 111 -3.90 30.17 8.94
N ASP A 112 -3.95 30.38 7.62
CA ASP A 112 -3.73 29.31 6.65
C ASP A 112 -2.23 28.99 6.56
N ALA A 113 -1.76 28.18 7.51
CA ALA A 113 -0.35 28.05 7.85
C ALA A 113 0.21 26.64 7.68
N THR A 114 -0.10 26.00 6.55
CA THR A 114 0.46 24.68 6.17
C THR A 114 1.99 24.63 6.28
N THR A 115 2.69 25.72 5.99
CA THR A 115 4.15 25.85 6.12
C THR A 115 4.64 25.79 7.57
N LEU A 116 3.88 26.30 8.54
CA LEU A 116 4.22 26.18 9.96
C LEU A 116 4.04 24.73 10.44
N LYS A 117 3.00 24.03 9.99
CA LYS A 117 2.79 22.61 10.32
C LYS A 117 3.96 21.75 9.84
N THR A 118 4.41 21.92 8.60
CA THR A 118 5.61 21.24 8.08
C THR A 118 6.88 21.58 8.89
N ALA A 119 7.01 22.79 9.43
CA ALA A 119 8.11 23.17 10.32
C ALA A 119 7.99 22.52 11.71
N VAL A 120 6.77 22.35 12.22
CA VAL A 120 6.46 21.65 13.48
C VAL A 120 6.76 20.15 13.36
N ASP A 121 6.40 19.51 12.24
CA ASP A 121 6.77 18.13 11.93
C ASP A 121 8.29 17.95 11.83
N ALA A 122 8.98 18.89 11.16
CA ALA A 122 10.44 18.89 11.06
C ALA A 122 11.14 19.09 12.42
N ALA A 123 10.54 19.86 13.32
CA ALA A 123 11.02 20.04 14.69
C ALA A 123 10.76 18.80 15.56
N ALA A 124 9.64 18.10 15.37
CA ALA A 124 9.38 16.81 16.02
C ALA A 124 10.43 15.75 15.62
N ALA A 125 10.87 15.75 14.36
CA ALA A 125 11.95 14.90 13.88
C ALA A 125 13.36 15.38 14.26
N ASN A 126 13.54 16.63 14.68
CA ASN A 126 14.85 17.20 15.01
C ASN A 126 14.77 18.20 16.19
N PRO A 127 15.12 17.78 17.42
CA PRO A 127 15.09 18.62 18.61
C PRO A 127 15.89 19.93 18.52
N ALA A 128 16.90 20.00 17.65
CA ALA A 128 17.69 21.23 17.47
C ALA A 128 16.89 22.36 16.80
N LEU A 129 15.82 22.04 16.07
CA LEU A 129 14.96 23.04 15.40
C LEU A 129 13.81 23.54 16.28
N VAL A 130 13.50 22.85 17.39
CA VAL A 130 12.33 23.12 18.25
C VAL A 130 12.28 24.56 18.73
N ALA A 131 13.40 25.12 19.21
CA ALA A 131 13.45 26.49 19.70
C ALA A 131 13.11 27.54 18.62
N ASP A 132 13.68 27.38 17.41
CA ASP A 132 13.44 28.28 16.28
C ASP A 132 12.02 28.14 15.73
N THR A 133 11.53 26.91 15.58
CA THR A 133 10.15 26.63 15.13
C THR A 133 9.11 27.18 16.12
N VAL A 134 9.31 26.99 17.43
CA VAL A 134 8.41 27.55 18.46
C VAL A 134 8.41 29.08 18.41
N ALA A 135 9.56 29.71 18.23
CA ALA A 135 9.64 31.17 18.06
C ALA A 135 8.92 31.64 16.78
N GLN A 136 9.03 30.90 15.68
CA GLN A 136 8.32 31.19 14.42
C GLN A 136 6.80 31.08 14.58
N VAL A 137 6.31 30.01 15.24
CA VAL A 137 4.88 29.82 15.50
C VAL A 137 4.35 30.91 16.43
N ARG A 138 5.06 31.23 17.52
CA ARG A 138 4.68 32.32 18.43
C ARG A 138 4.58 33.67 17.72
N THR A 139 5.56 33.98 16.86
CA THR A 139 5.56 35.19 16.03
C THR A 139 4.36 35.25 15.08
N ALA A 140 4.01 34.13 14.43
CA ALA A 140 2.86 34.06 13.52
C ALA A 140 1.52 34.24 14.24
N LEU A 141 1.42 33.78 15.49
CA LEU A 141 0.25 33.93 16.36
C LEU A 141 0.15 35.31 17.04
N GLY A 142 1.20 36.15 16.94
CA GLY A 142 1.26 37.47 17.57
C GLY A 142 1.48 37.47 19.08
N LEU A 143 2.16 36.43 19.59
CA LEU A 143 2.48 36.19 21.01
C LEU A 143 3.92 36.57 21.39
#